data_AF-A0A819IB54-F1
#
_entry.id   AF-A0A819IB54-F1
#
_cell.length_a   1.000
_cell.length_b   1.000
_cell.length_c   1.000
_cell.angle_alpha   90.00
_cell.angle_beta   90.00
_cell.angle_gamma   90.00
#
_symmetry.space_group_name_H-M   'P 1'
#
loop_
_entity.id
_entity.type
_entity.pdbx_description
1 polymer ?
#
loop_
_entity_poly.entity_id
_entity_poly.type
_entity_poly.pdbx_seq_one_letter_code
_entity_poly.pdbx_strand_id
1 'polypeptide(L)'
;MQGVSTEDMSVELAKNRVVGDPFDPNTEQGPQINDSQFQKILSYIESAKKDGAKLECGGERAGNKGYFIKPTIFSGVKDNMKIAREEIFGPVMSVLKFDSYEEVIKRANGTSFGLGAGVITKDLTRGLTFAQQLQAGSVWVNDYDAVCNQAPFGGFKQSGHGRELGRYGLEEYYEVKTVVVKLV
;
A
#
# COMPACT_ATOMS: atom_id res chain seq x y z
N MET A 1 18.44 20.64 -3.48
CA MET A 1 16.99 20.80 -3.22
C MET A 1 16.78 20.82 -1.71
N GLN A 2 16.92 21.99 -1.09
CA GLN A 2 16.58 22.21 0.32
C GLN A 2 15.26 22.96 0.33
N GLY A 3 14.22 22.41 0.98
CA GLY A 3 13.00 23.16 1.31
C GLY A 3 11.65 22.63 0.81
N VAL A 4 11.60 21.59 -0.02
CA VAL A 4 10.32 20.97 -0.46
C VAL A 4 10.08 19.71 0.35
N SER A 5 8.93 19.60 1.01
CA SER A 5 8.60 18.42 1.82
C SER A 5 8.22 17.23 0.93
N THR A 6 8.32 16.00 1.45
CA THR A 6 7.85 14.81 0.73
C THR A 6 6.35 14.89 0.37
N GLU A 7 5.57 15.56 1.22
CA GLU A 7 4.15 15.84 0.99
C GLU A 7 3.95 16.71 -0.27
N ASP A 8 4.69 17.83 -0.36
CA ASP A 8 4.61 18.74 -1.52
C ASP A 8 5.01 18.05 -2.83
N MET A 9 6.09 17.27 -2.82
CA MET A 9 6.54 16.50 -3.99
C MET A 9 5.49 15.47 -4.42
N SER A 10 4.84 14.82 -3.46
CA SER A 10 3.78 13.84 -3.75
C SER A 10 2.57 14.52 -4.40
N VAL A 11 2.18 15.71 -3.91
CA VAL A 11 1.09 16.52 -4.46
C VAL A 11 1.39 16.98 -5.89
N GLU A 12 2.61 17.41 -6.16
CA GLU A 12 3.04 17.80 -7.51
C GLU A 12 2.94 16.63 -8.48
N LEU A 13 3.49 15.46 -8.12
CA LEU A 13 3.40 14.25 -8.94
C LEU A 13 1.95 13.82 -9.18
N ALA A 14 1.10 13.85 -8.14
CA ALA A 14 -0.31 13.49 -8.25
C ALA A 14 -1.08 14.42 -9.19
N LYS A 15 -0.80 15.74 -9.18
CA LYS A 15 -1.45 16.72 -10.06
C LYS A 15 -1.04 16.56 -11.52
N ASN A 16 0.20 16.16 -11.77
CA ASN A 16 0.75 16.03 -13.12
C ASN A 16 0.45 14.67 -13.77
N ARG A 17 -0.06 13.70 -13.01
CA ARG A 17 -0.33 12.36 -13.53
C ARG A 17 -1.43 12.36 -14.59
N VAL A 18 -1.14 11.76 -15.74
CA VAL A 18 -2.07 11.71 -16.88
C VAL A 18 -3.13 10.62 -16.67
N VAL A 19 -4.36 11.05 -16.38
CA VAL A 19 -5.53 10.16 -16.20
C VAL A 19 -6.34 10.14 -17.49
N GLY A 20 -6.51 8.97 -18.10
CA GLY A 20 -7.08 8.90 -19.45
C GLY A 20 -7.41 7.50 -19.94
N ASP A 21 -7.68 7.39 -21.24
CA ASP A 21 -7.96 6.13 -21.92
C ASP A 21 -6.78 5.16 -21.75
N PRO A 22 -6.97 3.95 -21.20
CA PRO A 22 -5.88 2.97 -21.04
C PRO A 22 -5.26 2.51 -22.37
N PHE A 23 -5.90 2.79 -23.52
CA PHE A 23 -5.32 2.53 -24.85
C PHE A 23 -4.47 3.69 -25.40
N ASP A 24 -4.50 4.87 -24.77
CA ASP A 24 -3.60 5.98 -25.12
C ASP A 24 -2.21 5.73 -24.49
N PRO A 25 -1.12 5.70 -25.28
CA PRO A 25 0.22 5.46 -24.77
C PRO A 25 0.74 6.54 -23.80
N ASN A 26 0.09 7.72 -23.74
CA ASN A 26 0.43 8.78 -22.79
C ASN A 26 -0.30 8.66 -21.45
N THR A 27 -1.28 7.75 -21.34
CA THR A 27 -2.02 7.54 -20.10
C THR A 27 -1.17 6.80 -19.06
N GLU A 28 -1.07 7.38 -17.87
CA GLU A 28 -0.37 6.79 -16.72
C GLU A 28 -1.32 6.13 -15.73
N GLN A 29 -2.61 6.47 -15.77
CA GLN A 29 -3.64 5.93 -14.88
C GLN A 29 -4.99 5.77 -15.61
N GLY A 30 -5.49 4.52 -15.62
CA GLY A 30 -6.80 4.16 -16.17
C GLY A 30 -7.99 4.36 -15.20
N PRO A 31 -9.20 3.92 -15.59
CA PRO A 31 -10.39 4.02 -14.76
C PRO A 31 -10.41 2.94 -13.67
N GLN A 32 -11.30 3.10 -12.69
CA GLN A 32 -11.69 2.02 -11.79
C GLN A 32 -12.50 0.97 -12.56
N ILE A 33 -12.50 -0.27 -12.07
CA ILE A 33 -13.07 -1.42 -12.79
C ILE A 33 -14.57 -1.32 -13.08
N ASN A 34 -15.36 -0.74 -12.17
CA ASN A 34 -16.81 -0.60 -12.30
C ASN A 34 -17.36 0.54 -11.41
N ASP A 35 -18.66 0.84 -11.55
CA ASP A 35 -19.33 1.88 -10.75
C ASP A 35 -19.28 1.59 -9.24
N SER A 36 -19.47 0.33 -8.82
CA SER A 36 -19.45 -0.02 -7.40
C SER A 36 -18.11 0.34 -6.74
N GLN A 37 -16.98 0.01 -7.38
CA GLN A 37 -15.65 0.36 -6.88
C GLN A 37 -15.42 1.86 -6.93
N PHE A 38 -15.88 2.53 -8.00
CA PHE A 38 -15.82 3.98 -8.14
C PHE A 38 -16.54 4.72 -7.00
N GLN A 39 -17.81 4.36 -6.73
CA GLN A 39 -18.59 4.93 -5.64
C GLN A 39 -18.01 4.60 -4.27
N LYS A 40 -17.49 3.37 -4.08
CA LYS A 40 -16.79 2.99 -2.84
C LYS A 40 -15.63 3.93 -2.56
N ILE A 41 -14.73 4.16 -3.53
CA ILE A 41 -13.58 5.04 -3.34
C ILE A 41 -14.02 6.49 -3.08
N LEU A 42 -15.01 7.01 -3.81
CA LEU A 42 -15.55 8.35 -3.54
C LEU A 42 -16.12 8.47 -2.12
N SER A 43 -16.77 7.42 -1.60
CA SER A 43 -17.26 7.42 -0.22
C SER A 43 -16.14 7.49 0.84
N TYR A 44 -14.98 6.89 0.58
CA TYR A 44 -13.80 7.03 1.45
C TYR A 44 -13.23 8.44 1.40
N ILE A 45 -13.16 9.05 0.22
CA ILE A 45 -12.73 10.44 0.05
C ILE A 45 -13.64 11.38 0.85
N GLU A 46 -14.96 11.18 0.76
CA GLU A 46 -15.92 11.98 1.54
C GLU A 46 -15.82 11.72 3.05
N SER A 47 -15.57 10.47 3.47
CA SER A 47 -15.29 10.15 4.88
C SER A 47 -14.08 10.93 5.40
N ALA A 48 -12.98 10.98 4.64
CA ALA A 48 -11.78 11.70 5.05
C ALA A 48 -12.02 13.21 5.23
N LYS A 49 -12.76 13.83 4.30
CA LYS A 49 -13.17 15.24 4.40
C LYS A 49 -13.99 15.48 5.68
N LYS A 50 -14.94 14.59 5.99
CA LYS A 50 -15.78 14.67 7.19
C LYS A 50 -15.00 14.46 8.49
N ASP A 51 -14.02 13.56 8.47
CA ASP A 51 -13.15 13.27 9.62
C ASP A 51 -12.11 14.39 9.88
N GLY A 52 -12.03 15.39 8.99
CA GLY A 52 -11.15 16.55 9.13
C GLY A 52 -9.75 16.37 8.57
N ALA A 53 -9.51 15.34 7.74
CA ALA A 53 -8.29 15.25 6.96
C ALA A 53 -8.24 16.39 5.92
N LYS A 54 -7.04 16.94 5.67
CA LYS A 54 -6.84 18.00 4.69
C LYS A 54 -6.67 17.41 3.30
N LEU A 55 -7.56 17.76 2.37
CA LEU A 55 -7.44 17.38 0.96
C LEU A 55 -6.40 18.28 0.28
N GLU A 56 -5.26 17.72 -0.11
CA GLU A 56 -4.18 18.48 -0.76
C GLU A 56 -4.37 18.57 -2.29
N CYS A 57 -4.89 17.50 -2.92
CA CYS A 57 -5.25 17.48 -4.33
C CYS A 57 -6.21 16.34 -4.66
N GLY A 58 -6.84 16.42 -5.85
CA GLY A 58 -7.76 15.39 -6.33
C GLY A 58 -9.07 15.40 -5.55
N GLY A 59 -9.47 14.24 -5.05
CA GLY A 59 -10.65 14.09 -4.19
C GLY A 59 -11.98 14.15 -4.94
N GLU A 60 -11.96 13.87 -6.25
CA GLU A 60 -13.11 13.94 -7.15
C GLU A 60 -12.92 13.12 -8.43
N ARG A 61 -13.98 13.04 -9.23
CA ARG A 61 -13.98 12.42 -10.56
C ARG A 61 -13.07 13.18 -11.53
N ALA A 62 -12.39 12.43 -12.40
CA ALA A 62 -11.74 13.00 -13.59
C ALA A 62 -12.66 12.86 -14.82
N GLY A 63 -12.94 13.97 -15.51
CA GLY A 63 -13.81 13.97 -16.69
C GLY A 63 -15.28 13.63 -16.40
N ASN A 64 -16.05 13.29 -17.44
CA ASN A 64 -17.50 13.05 -17.37
C ASN A 64 -17.95 11.65 -17.86
N LYS A 65 -17.02 10.81 -18.33
CA LYS A 65 -17.28 9.44 -18.81
C LYS A 65 -16.33 8.45 -18.12
N GLY A 66 -16.66 7.16 -18.14
CA GLY A 66 -15.88 6.11 -17.46
C GLY A 66 -15.87 6.26 -15.95
N TYR A 67 -15.00 5.52 -15.25
CA TYR A 67 -14.92 5.50 -13.79
C TYR A 67 -13.60 6.08 -13.28
N PHE A 68 -13.24 7.28 -13.73
CA PHE A 68 -11.93 7.88 -13.42
C PHE A 68 -11.98 8.73 -12.15
N ILE A 69 -11.01 8.55 -11.27
CA ILE A 69 -10.82 9.31 -10.04
C ILE A 69 -9.47 10.01 -10.13
N LYS A 70 -9.42 11.31 -9.79
CA LYS A 70 -8.15 12.05 -9.74
C LYS A 70 -7.24 11.45 -8.64
N PRO A 71 -5.93 11.32 -8.89
CA PRO A 71 -4.97 11.01 -7.83
C PRO A 71 -5.18 11.95 -6.63
N THR A 72 -5.43 11.35 -5.48
CA THR A 72 -5.91 12.05 -4.29
C THR A 72 -4.90 11.93 -3.17
N ILE A 73 -4.56 13.05 -2.55
CA ILE A 73 -3.65 13.07 -1.39
C ILE A 73 -4.36 13.75 -0.23
N PHE A 74 -4.36 13.07 0.92
CA PHE A 74 -4.78 13.62 2.20
C PHE A 74 -3.59 13.77 3.14
N SER A 75 -3.49 14.94 3.78
CA SER A 75 -2.58 15.18 4.90
C SER A 75 -3.36 15.40 6.19
N GLY A 76 -2.66 15.53 7.32
CA GLY A 76 -3.30 15.68 8.63
C GLY A 76 -4.12 14.46 9.05
N VAL A 77 -3.85 13.31 8.44
CA VAL A 77 -4.55 12.05 8.72
C VAL A 77 -4.13 11.52 10.09
N LYS A 78 -5.11 11.09 10.89
CA LYS A 78 -4.90 10.47 12.20
C LYS A 78 -5.13 8.97 12.12
N ASP A 79 -4.42 8.21 12.96
CA ASP A 79 -4.44 6.74 12.92
C ASP A 79 -5.86 6.15 13.07
N ASN A 80 -6.79 6.83 13.74
CA ASN A 80 -8.16 6.37 13.95
C ASN A 80 -9.14 6.70 12.81
N MET A 81 -8.72 7.49 11.82
CA MET A 81 -9.56 7.85 10.67
C MET A 81 -9.79 6.64 9.78
N LYS A 82 -10.96 6.56 9.15
CA LYS A 82 -11.32 5.42 8.30
C LYS A 82 -10.30 5.15 7.18
N ILE A 83 -9.81 6.21 6.53
CA ILE A 83 -8.79 6.14 5.46
C ILE A 83 -7.38 5.75 5.93
N ALA A 84 -7.13 5.68 7.24
CA ALA A 84 -5.89 5.17 7.82
C ALA A 84 -6.02 3.70 8.26
N ARG A 85 -7.25 3.17 8.34
CA ARG A 85 -7.56 1.85 8.91
C ARG A 85 -8.04 0.84 7.89
N GLU A 86 -8.74 1.30 6.86
CA GLU A 86 -9.40 0.44 5.89
C GLU A 86 -8.75 0.57 4.51
N GLU A 87 -8.83 -0.51 3.74
CA GLU A 87 -8.35 -0.54 2.37
C GLU A 87 -9.32 0.18 1.43
N ILE A 88 -8.85 1.29 0.85
CA ILE A 88 -9.62 2.10 -0.11
C ILE A 88 -9.64 1.43 -1.49
N PHE A 89 -8.50 0.85 -1.90
CA PHE A 89 -8.31 0.18 -3.19
C PHE A 89 -8.58 1.11 -4.39
N GLY A 90 -8.06 2.34 -4.29
CA GLY A 90 -8.16 3.40 -5.30
C GLY A 90 -6.96 4.36 -5.21
N PRO A 91 -6.87 5.36 -6.10
CA PRO A 91 -5.72 6.27 -6.18
C PRO A 91 -5.76 7.35 -5.09
N VAL A 92 -5.75 6.93 -3.81
CA VAL A 92 -5.86 7.78 -2.62
C VAL A 92 -4.70 7.48 -1.68
N MET A 93 -3.87 8.48 -1.39
CA MET A 93 -2.74 8.40 -0.48
C MET A 93 -3.03 9.18 0.81
N SER A 94 -2.75 8.55 1.95
CA SER A 94 -2.80 9.18 3.27
C SER A 94 -1.37 9.49 3.74
N VAL A 95 -1.08 10.76 4.03
CA VAL A 95 0.22 11.22 4.54
C VAL A 95 0.11 11.46 6.05
N LEU A 96 0.93 10.73 6.81
CA LEU A 96 0.98 10.79 8.27
C LEU A 96 2.41 11.13 8.71
N LYS A 97 2.55 12.16 9.54
CA LYS A 97 3.84 12.58 10.13
C LYS A 97 4.12 11.78 11.40
N PHE A 98 5.39 11.52 11.70
CA PHE A 98 5.88 10.85 12.89
C PHE A 98 7.16 11.54 13.36
N ASP A 99 7.48 11.44 14.65
CA ASP A 99 8.60 12.15 15.26
C ASP A 99 9.71 11.20 15.72
N SER A 100 9.40 9.93 15.95
CA SER A 100 10.40 8.92 16.36
C SER A 100 10.27 7.59 15.64
N TYR A 101 11.37 6.84 15.70
CA TYR A 101 11.49 5.54 15.08
C TYR A 101 10.60 4.48 15.77
N GLU A 102 10.54 4.52 17.10
CA GLU A 102 9.70 3.63 17.91
C GLU A 102 8.20 3.90 17.68
N GLU A 103 7.85 5.18 17.52
CA GLU A 103 6.49 5.61 17.22
C GLU A 103 6.04 5.04 15.87
N VAL A 104 6.83 5.23 14.80
CA VAL A 104 6.43 4.77 13.46
C VAL A 104 6.34 3.25 13.37
N ILE A 105 7.19 2.48 14.06
CA ILE A 105 7.06 1.02 14.13
C ILE A 105 5.74 0.62 14.79
N LYS A 106 5.41 1.24 15.93
CA LYS A 106 4.17 0.96 16.66
C LYS A 106 2.95 1.28 15.79
N ARG A 107 2.98 2.40 15.06
CA ARG A 107 1.88 2.84 14.19
C ARG A 107 1.75 1.97 12.94
N ALA A 108 2.87 1.62 12.29
CA ALA A 108 2.89 0.72 11.14
C ALA A 108 2.34 -0.67 11.49
N ASN A 109 2.67 -1.21 12.66
CA ASN A 109 2.12 -2.49 13.14
C ASN A 109 0.71 -2.36 13.73
N GLY A 110 0.21 -1.15 13.96
CA GLY A 110 -1.08 -0.88 14.60
C GLY A 110 -2.30 -1.24 13.76
N THR A 111 -2.15 -1.82 12.57
CA THR A 111 -3.22 -2.25 11.66
C THR A 111 -3.58 -3.74 11.81
N SER A 112 -4.78 -4.13 11.36
CA SER A 112 -5.20 -5.54 11.20
C SER A 112 -4.55 -6.23 10.00
N PHE A 113 -3.94 -5.46 9.10
CA PHE A 113 -3.28 -5.94 7.88
C PHE A 113 -1.76 -6.13 8.08
N GLY A 114 -1.12 -6.80 7.12
CA GLY A 114 0.32 -7.08 7.14
C GLY A 114 0.80 -7.69 5.82
N LEU A 115 0.44 -7.11 4.68
CA LEU A 115 0.81 -7.65 3.37
C LEU A 115 2.23 -7.26 2.95
N GLY A 116 2.44 -5.99 2.64
CA GLY A 116 3.72 -5.41 2.26
C GLY A 116 4.02 -4.13 3.03
N ALA A 117 5.30 -3.76 3.14
CA ALA A 117 5.74 -2.51 3.74
C ALA A 117 7.05 -2.02 3.10
N GLY A 118 7.30 -0.71 3.12
CA GLY A 118 8.53 -0.12 2.60
C GLY A 118 9.18 0.84 3.58
N VAL A 119 10.51 0.94 3.55
CA VAL A 119 11.29 1.90 4.33
C VAL A 119 12.34 2.57 3.46
N ILE A 120 12.33 3.90 3.42
CA ILE A 120 13.30 4.70 2.66
C ILE A 120 14.24 5.40 3.65
N THR A 121 15.52 5.03 3.63
CA THR A 121 16.55 5.56 4.54
C THR A 121 17.95 5.38 3.95
N LYS A 122 18.84 6.36 4.22
CA LYS A 122 20.27 6.22 3.90
C LYS A 122 21.04 5.37 4.90
N ASP A 123 20.48 5.14 6.09
CA ASP A 123 21.07 4.31 7.13
C ASP A 123 20.55 2.88 6.98
N LEU A 124 21.41 2.00 6.44
CA LEU A 124 21.06 0.60 6.18
C LEU A 124 20.76 -0.17 7.48
N THR A 125 21.46 0.12 8.57
CA THR A 125 21.21 -0.52 9.87
C THR A 125 19.80 -0.19 10.33
N ARG A 126 19.37 1.07 10.22
CA ARG A 126 17.98 1.47 10.51
C ARG A 126 16.99 0.78 9.57
N GLY A 127 17.29 0.73 8.27
CA GLY A 127 16.43 0.07 7.28
C GLY A 127 16.18 -1.40 7.61
N LEU A 128 17.24 -2.16 7.90
CA LEU A 128 17.13 -3.58 8.26
C LEU A 128 16.49 -3.80 9.63
N THR A 129 16.82 -2.96 10.62
CA THR A 129 16.20 -3.00 11.95
C THR A 129 14.69 -2.71 11.88
N PHE A 130 14.27 -1.88 10.92
CA PHE A 130 12.86 -1.53 10.72
C PHE A 130 12.15 -2.71 10.10
N ALA A 131 12.74 -3.26 9.04
CA ALA A 131 12.20 -4.42 8.34
C ALA A 131 11.99 -5.63 9.26
N GLN A 132 12.92 -5.88 10.20
CA GLN A 132 12.79 -6.97 11.18
C GLN A 132 11.65 -6.78 12.18
N GLN A 133 11.26 -5.53 12.46
CA GLN A 133 10.22 -5.22 13.46
C GLN A 133 8.81 -5.11 12.88
N LEU A 134 8.69 -5.02 11.55
CA LEU A 134 7.38 -4.95 10.89
C LEU A 134 6.72 -6.33 10.81
N GLN A 135 5.42 -6.36 11.07
CA GLN A 135 4.57 -7.54 10.91
C GLN A 135 3.95 -7.53 9.50
N ALA A 136 4.80 -7.64 8.49
CA ALA A 136 4.41 -7.71 7.09
C ALA A 136 5.11 -8.88 6.38
N GLY A 137 4.49 -9.44 5.35
CA GLY A 137 5.04 -10.59 4.63
C GLY A 137 6.18 -10.26 3.69
N SER A 138 6.16 -9.07 3.10
CA SER A 138 7.23 -8.53 2.29
C SER A 138 7.62 -7.14 2.79
N VAL A 139 8.93 -6.90 2.94
CA VAL A 139 9.44 -5.57 3.32
C VAL A 139 10.53 -5.15 2.35
N TRP A 140 10.40 -3.95 1.79
CA TRP A 140 11.34 -3.37 0.85
C TRP A 140 12.14 -2.23 1.51
N VAL A 141 13.46 -2.25 1.37
CA VAL A 141 14.36 -1.21 1.88
C VAL A 141 14.87 -0.41 0.69
N ASN A 142 14.58 0.89 0.66
CA ASN A 142 14.89 1.81 -0.45
C ASN A 142 14.28 1.43 -1.80
N ASP A 143 13.14 0.73 -1.75
CA ASP A 143 12.36 0.30 -2.91
C ASP A 143 10.88 0.12 -2.51
N TYR A 144 10.00 -0.14 -3.46
CA TYR A 144 8.59 -0.47 -3.21
C TYR A 144 8.03 -1.34 -4.35
N ASP A 145 7.14 -2.29 -4.03
CA ASP A 145 6.52 -3.21 -5.00
C ASP A 145 7.49 -4.07 -5.83
N ALA A 146 8.72 -4.29 -5.33
CA ALA A 146 9.68 -5.19 -5.97
C ALA A 146 9.31 -6.66 -5.70
N VAL A 147 8.46 -7.23 -6.57
CA VAL A 147 8.00 -8.63 -6.52
C VAL A 147 8.70 -9.45 -7.59
N CYS A 148 9.15 -10.67 -7.25
CA CYS A 148 9.73 -11.61 -8.22
C CYS A 148 9.25 -13.04 -7.97
N ASN A 149 9.25 -13.86 -9.03
CA ASN A 149 8.71 -15.23 -8.98
C ASN A 149 9.45 -16.15 -8.00
N GLN A 150 10.70 -15.83 -7.66
CA GLN A 150 11.55 -16.62 -6.77
C GLN A 150 11.35 -16.28 -5.29
N ALA A 151 10.86 -15.09 -4.97
CA ALA A 151 10.63 -14.65 -3.60
C ALA A 151 9.18 -14.91 -3.19
N PRO A 152 8.92 -15.49 -2.01
CA PRO A 152 7.56 -15.72 -1.55
C PRO A 152 6.84 -14.41 -1.26
N PHE A 153 5.54 -14.37 -1.53
CA PHE A 153 4.66 -13.24 -1.24
C PHE A 153 3.41 -13.73 -0.50
N GLY A 154 2.91 -12.96 0.46
CA GLY A 154 1.71 -13.31 1.22
C GLY A 154 1.69 -12.65 2.59
N GLY A 155 0.52 -12.48 3.18
CA GLY A 155 0.34 -11.60 4.33
C GLY A 155 0.67 -12.19 5.71
N PHE A 156 0.72 -11.28 6.68
CA PHE A 156 0.51 -11.52 8.10
C PHE A 156 -0.92 -11.08 8.49
N LYS A 157 -1.38 -11.53 9.67
CA LYS A 157 -2.66 -11.12 10.26
C LYS A 157 -3.84 -11.38 9.31
N GLN A 158 -4.71 -10.39 9.10
CA GLN A 158 -5.86 -10.52 8.21
C GLN A 158 -5.52 -10.38 6.72
N SER A 159 -4.25 -10.13 6.37
CA SER A 159 -3.80 -10.11 4.97
C SER A 159 -3.57 -11.50 4.36
N GLY A 160 -3.86 -12.57 5.11
CA GLY A 160 -3.85 -13.94 4.60
C GLY A 160 -2.99 -14.89 5.42
N HIS A 161 -3.03 -16.16 5.02
CA HIS A 161 -2.22 -17.26 5.56
C HIS A 161 -1.61 -18.03 4.38
N GLY A 162 -0.45 -18.66 4.60
CA GLY A 162 0.34 -19.28 3.54
C GLY A 162 1.17 -18.27 2.74
N ARG A 163 1.83 -18.75 1.69
CA ARG A 163 2.60 -17.92 0.75
C ARG A 163 2.31 -18.38 -0.68
N GLU A 164 2.33 -17.44 -1.61
CA GLU A 164 2.41 -17.69 -3.04
C GLU A 164 3.82 -17.36 -3.54
N LEU A 165 4.14 -17.75 -4.78
CA LEU A 165 5.46 -17.60 -5.39
C LEU A 165 6.58 -18.36 -4.65
N GLY A 166 7.78 -18.37 -5.24
CA GLY A 166 8.94 -19.05 -4.70
C GLY A 166 8.71 -20.54 -4.44
N ARG A 167 9.63 -21.15 -3.67
CA ARG A 167 9.47 -22.54 -3.23
C ARG A 167 8.30 -22.70 -2.26
N TYR A 168 8.08 -21.72 -1.38
CA TYR A 168 7.04 -21.76 -0.35
C TYR A 168 5.63 -21.87 -0.94
N GLY A 169 5.38 -21.22 -2.09
CA GLY A 169 4.10 -21.35 -2.78
C GLY A 169 3.82 -22.76 -3.31
N LEU A 170 4.85 -23.58 -3.55
CA LEU A 170 4.64 -24.97 -3.95
C LEU A 170 4.21 -25.86 -2.78
N GLU A 171 4.56 -25.48 -1.54
CA GLU A 171 4.27 -26.26 -0.33
C GLU A 171 2.77 -26.37 -0.05
N GLU A 172 1.97 -25.44 -0.59
CA GLU A 172 0.50 -25.45 -0.51
C GLU A 172 -0.16 -26.49 -1.44
N TYR A 173 0.60 -27.11 -2.36
CA TYR A 173 0.07 -27.97 -3.42
C TYR A 173 0.59 -29.42 -3.38
N TYR A 174 1.31 -29.82 -2.33
CA TYR A 174 1.76 -31.21 -2.17
C TYR A 174 1.60 -31.72 -0.74
N GLU A 175 1.53 -33.05 -0.62
CA GLU A 175 1.43 -33.74 0.66
C GLU A 175 2.74 -34.44 1.01
N VAL A 176 3.26 -34.20 2.21
CA VAL A 176 4.47 -34.86 2.71
C VAL A 176 4.11 -36.19 3.37
N LYS A 177 4.65 -37.29 2.88
CA LYS A 177 4.43 -38.64 3.43
C LYS A 177 5.70 -39.20 4.06
N THR A 178 5.64 -39.48 5.36
CA THR A 178 6.70 -40.21 6.07
C THR A 178 6.47 -41.72 5.97
N VAL A 179 7.48 -42.47 5.51
CA VAL A 179 7.47 -43.94 5.46
C VAL A 179 8.63 -44.45 6.31
N VAL A 180 8.34 -45.32 7.27
CA VAL A 180 9.35 -45.92 8.17
C VAL A 180 9.32 -47.43 7.99
N VAL A 181 10.49 -48.02 7.75
CA VAL A 181 10.67 -49.46 7.59
C VAL A 181 11.65 -49.95 8.65
N LYS A 182 11.21 -50.88 9.52
CA LYS A 182 12.12 -51.61 10.41
C LYS A 182 12.82 -52.69 9.57
N LEU A 183 14.14 -52.57 9.43
CA LEU A 183 14.97 -53.66 8.93
C LEU A 183 15.29 -54.61 10.09
N VAL A 184 15.30 -55.92 9.78
CA VAL A 184 15.56 -57.03 10.72
C VAL A 184 16.76 -56.77 11.61
#